data_AF-A0A067SPJ9-F1
#
_entry.id   AF-A0A067SPJ9-F1
#
_cell.length_a   1.000
_cell.length_b   1.000
_cell.length_c   1.000
_cell.angle_alpha   90.00
_cell.angle_beta   90.00
_cell.angle_gamma   90.00
#
_symmetry.space_group_name_H-M   'P 1'
#
loop_
_entity.id
_entity.type
_entity.pdbx_description
1 polymer ?
#
loop_
_entity_poly.entity_id
_entity_poly.type
_entity_poly.pdbx_seq_one_letter_code
_entity_poly.pdbx_strand_id
1 'polypeptide(L)'
;MDDFEDDEILWHPKVTPYRLIVLSTTIGLGTAKAILAQEGSAQYVSTTFEWIGGTVIFLILFMINPYDSGAPSPRYLSWLFEPDCMDVIWFLLAHLSIQCPNYESEERIPDPDSDHLPITIYRVLVCSLVVAFGISKAAFGYLGSSTAVTWIDWMLGVVATSIFYCLGLYESSTENIWPSFFSYDRRQNIYSFGVGTLSAAGIALSVMWTLYWKRFVGHAWRDPKFAYIEPGFDHPTIDKAFNKVLICFLLEMMILFIAVGAISVLSLLRLLAISLLSKAGIFHAGSRQISRPLLPLLSGDDPFPSPDFPPDGFIGRVKTFVLLCVHIALYACFLTGWLLITFIVTGLMVSVPDFFRHADNLVSRFIFFFMAIQITFITIVAWFSNLLILMLMIRPLFLYRDGDSTQLRSSLIIS
;
A
#
# COMPACT_ATOMS: atom_id res chain seq x y z
N MET A 1 19.05 53.99 -26.74
CA MET A 1 18.18 53.25 -25.80
C MET A 1 18.34 51.83 -26.27
N ASP A 2 19.51 51.28 -25.91
CA ASP A 2 19.91 49.94 -26.29
C ASP A 2 19.27 49.06 -25.23
N ASP A 3 18.23 48.32 -25.65
CA ASP A 3 17.74 47.18 -24.89
C ASP A 3 18.94 46.22 -24.81
N PHE A 4 19.65 46.26 -23.69
CA PHE A 4 20.54 45.17 -23.31
C PHE A 4 19.62 43.95 -23.20
N GLU A 5 19.64 43.12 -24.25
CA GLU A 5 19.24 41.73 -24.13
C GLU A 5 20.12 41.17 -23.02
N ASP A 6 19.57 41.10 -21.81
CA ASP A 6 20.17 40.35 -20.73
C ASP A 6 20.23 38.91 -21.24
N ASP A 7 21.38 38.52 -21.79
CA ASP A 7 21.65 37.16 -22.23
C ASP A 7 21.33 36.24 -21.05
N GLU A 8 20.20 35.55 -21.13
CA GLU A 8 19.74 34.64 -20.09
C GLU A 8 20.82 33.60 -19.86
N ILE A 9 21.56 33.72 -18.75
CA ILE A 9 22.61 32.78 -18.38
C ILE A 9 21.96 31.41 -18.18
N LEU A 10 22.27 30.49 -19.08
CA LEU A 10 21.78 29.11 -19.02
C LEU A 10 22.47 28.40 -17.86
N TRP A 11 21.68 27.99 -16.88
CA TRP A 11 22.19 27.20 -15.76
C TRP A 11 22.22 25.70 -16.13
N HIS A 12 23.31 25.02 -15.79
CA HIS A 12 23.43 23.57 -15.95
C HIS A 12 24.05 22.92 -14.71
N PRO A 13 23.59 21.72 -14.32
CA PRO A 13 24.14 21.04 -13.15
C PRO A 13 25.60 20.65 -13.42
N LYS A 14 26.46 20.93 -12.44
CA LYS A 14 27.86 20.54 -12.46
C LYS A 14 28.01 19.03 -12.57
N VAL A 15 28.84 18.55 -13.51
CA VAL A 15 29.10 17.11 -13.67
C VAL A 15 30.41 16.77 -12.99
N THR A 16 30.36 16.47 -11.69
CA THR A 16 31.57 16.15 -10.92
C THR A 16 32.07 14.72 -11.20
N PRO A 17 33.36 14.42 -11.00
CA PRO A 17 33.87 13.05 -11.05
C PRO A 17 33.10 12.09 -10.13
N TYR A 18 32.67 12.55 -8.95
CA TYR A 18 31.77 11.79 -8.07
C TYR A 18 30.50 11.33 -8.80
N ARG A 19 29.77 12.26 -9.43
CA ARG A 19 28.51 11.98 -10.12
C ARG A 19 28.71 11.02 -11.30
N LEU A 20 29.82 11.16 -12.03
CA LEU A 20 30.21 10.20 -13.07
C LEU A 20 30.53 8.81 -12.51
N ILE A 21 31.17 8.72 -11.35
CA ILE A 21 31.41 7.42 -10.68
C ILE A 21 30.08 6.80 -10.26
N VAL A 22 29.16 7.57 -9.68
CA VAL A 22 27.82 7.06 -9.32
C VAL A 22 27.12 6.51 -10.56
N LEU A 23 27.01 7.29 -11.64
CA LEU A 23 26.38 6.85 -12.89
C LEU A 23 27.09 5.65 -13.53
N SER A 24 28.41 5.71 -13.67
CA SER A 24 29.17 4.64 -14.32
C SER A 24 29.15 3.33 -13.52
N THR A 25 29.18 3.40 -12.19
CA THR A 25 29.05 2.21 -11.33
C THR A 25 27.65 1.62 -11.42
N THR A 26 26.59 2.44 -11.40
CA THR A 26 25.22 1.98 -11.61
C THR A 26 25.05 1.28 -12.96
N ILE A 27 25.51 1.91 -14.05
CA ILE A 27 25.41 1.34 -15.41
C ILE A 27 26.27 0.09 -15.56
N GLY A 28 27.53 0.16 -15.14
CA GLY A 28 28.50 -0.92 -15.28
C GLY A 28 28.10 -2.16 -14.49
N LEU A 29 27.79 -2.00 -13.20
CA LEU A 29 27.42 -3.12 -12.33
C LEU A 29 26.05 -3.70 -12.71
N GLY A 30 25.07 -2.85 -13.03
CA GLY A 30 23.76 -3.34 -13.44
C GLY A 30 23.80 -4.08 -14.77
N THR A 31 24.60 -3.61 -15.74
CA THR A 31 24.80 -4.30 -17.03
C THR A 31 25.58 -5.60 -16.87
N ALA A 32 26.67 -5.60 -16.10
CA ALA A 32 27.43 -6.81 -15.79
C ALA A 32 26.54 -7.87 -15.11
N LYS A 33 25.71 -7.46 -14.15
CA LYS A 33 24.72 -8.33 -13.50
C LYS A 33 23.76 -8.95 -14.52
N ALA A 34 23.19 -8.14 -15.42
CA ALA A 34 22.23 -8.60 -16.40
C ALA A 34 22.81 -9.65 -17.37
N ILE A 35 24.05 -9.41 -17.85
CA ILE A 35 24.77 -10.35 -18.73
C ILE A 35 25.03 -11.67 -17.99
N LEU A 36 25.57 -11.60 -16.77
CA LEU A 36 25.87 -12.79 -15.96
C LEU A 36 24.62 -13.59 -15.59
N ALA A 37 23.50 -12.91 -15.34
CA ALA A 37 22.22 -13.56 -15.11
C ALA A 37 21.69 -14.28 -16.35
N GLN A 38 21.96 -13.75 -17.55
CA GLN A 38 21.55 -14.35 -18.82
C GLN A 38 22.38 -15.58 -19.21
N GLU A 39 23.68 -15.59 -18.91
CA GLU A 39 24.57 -16.71 -19.24
C GLU A 39 24.26 -17.99 -18.43
N GLY A 40 23.46 -17.90 -17.37
CA GLY A 40 22.98 -19.04 -16.58
C GLY A 40 24.07 -19.82 -15.81
N SER A 41 25.35 -19.54 -16.06
CA SER A 41 26.50 -20.28 -15.52
C SER A 41 26.91 -19.85 -14.11
N ALA A 42 26.46 -18.68 -13.63
CA ALA A 42 27.02 -18.06 -12.44
C ALA A 42 25.98 -17.34 -11.56
N GLN A 43 24.90 -18.04 -11.18
CA GLN A 43 23.85 -17.49 -10.30
C GLN A 43 24.41 -16.92 -8.98
N TYR A 44 25.43 -17.58 -8.42
CA TYR A 44 26.15 -17.10 -7.24
C TYR A 44 26.90 -15.78 -7.48
N VAL A 45 27.55 -15.64 -8.64
CA VAL A 45 28.31 -14.44 -9.00
C VAL A 45 27.37 -13.24 -9.19
N SER A 46 26.23 -13.43 -9.85
CA SER A 46 25.19 -12.39 -9.97
C SER A 46 24.70 -11.91 -8.59
N THR A 47 24.53 -12.84 -7.65
CA THR A 47 24.11 -12.52 -6.28
C THR A 47 25.21 -11.76 -5.53
N THR A 48 26.47 -12.13 -5.70
CA THR A 48 27.61 -11.42 -5.13
C THR A 48 27.74 -10.00 -5.68
N PHE A 49 27.56 -9.79 -6.98
CA PHE A 49 27.53 -8.45 -7.58
C PHE A 49 26.41 -7.59 -7.03
N GLU A 50 25.23 -8.17 -6.75
CA GLU A 50 24.12 -7.46 -6.14
C GLU A 50 24.47 -6.99 -4.72
N TRP A 51 25.10 -7.83 -3.91
CA TRP A 51 25.49 -7.44 -2.54
C TRP A 51 26.64 -6.44 -2.52
N ILE A 52 27.74 -6.74 -3.21
CA ILE A 52 28.92 -5.87 -3.20
C ILE A 52 28.60 -4.54 -3.90
N GLY A 53 28.07 -4.62 -5.11
CA GLY A 53 27.74 -3.45 -5.91
C GLY A 53 26.57 -2.65 -5.35
N GLY A 54 25.47 -3.34 -5.07
CA GLY A 54 24.24 -2.69 -4.64
C GLY A 54 24.26 -2.21 -3.19
N THR A 55 25.00 -2.87 -2.29
CA THR A 55 25.02 -2.47 -0.87
C THR A 55 26.33 -1.80 -0.47
N VAL A 56 27.48 -2.45 -0.69
CA VAL A 56 28.76 -1.93 -0.16
C VAL A 56 29.17 -0.65 -0.89
N ILE A 57 29.19 -0.67 -2.22
CA ILE A 57 29.56 0.49 -3.03
C ILE A 57 28.54 1.62 -2.81
N PHE A 58 27.24 1.30 -2.82
CA PHE A 58 26.20 2.29 -2.55
C PHE A 58 26.35 2.96 -1.18
N LEU A 59 26.63 2.21 -0.11
CA LEU A 59 26.85 2.78 1.22
C LEU A 59 28.06 3.71 1.25
N ILE A 60 29.16 3.34 0.59
CA ILE A 60 30.35 4.20 0.49
C ILE A 60 29.98 5.51 -0.24
N LEU A 61 29.32 5.41 -1.39
CA LEU A 61 28.88 6.56 -2.18
C LEU A 61 27.89 7.44 -1.39
N PHE A 62 26.97 6.83 -0.64
CA PHE A 62 26.02 7.52 0.21
C PHE A 62 26.70 8.29 1.34
N MET A 63 27.71 7.69 1.99
CA MET A 63 28.45 8.34 3.08
C MET A 63 29.25 9.56 2.63
N ILE A 64 29.70 9.59 1.37
CA ILE A 64 30.45 10.73 0.80
C ILE A 64 29.56 11.75 0.09
N ASN A 65 28.29 11.43 -0.17
CA ASN A 65 27.32 12.31 -0.84
C ASN A 65 27.17 13.71 -0.18
N PRO A 66 27.23 13.88 1.15
CA PRO A 66 27.14 15.21 1.76
C PRO A 66 28.17 16.22 1.23
N TYR A 67 29.36 15.75 0.82
CA TYR A 67 30.40 16.61 0.24
C TYR A 67 30.04 17.12 -1.17
N ASP A 68 29.24 16.37 -1.92
CA ASP A 68 28.68 16.84 -3.20
C ASP A 68 27.59 17.89 -2.97
N SER A 69 26.87 17.80 -1.86
CA SER A 69 25.81 18.75 -1.45
C SER A 69 26.33 20.04 -0.79
N GLY A 70 27.61 20.38 -0.99
CA GLY A 70 28.21 21.62 -0.48
C GLY A 70 28.82 21.54 0.92
N ALA A 71 28.82 20.38 1.59
CA ALA A 71 29.59 20.24 2.83
C ALA A 71 31.09 20.38 2.52
N PRO A 72 31.89 21.02 3.41
CA PRO A 72 33.31 21.22 3.16
C PRO A 72 34.02 19.88 3.01
N SER A 73 34.54 19.62 1.80
CA SER A 73 35.23 18.38 1.50
C SER A 73 36.66 18.38 2.07
N PRO A 74 37.17 17.24 2.58
CA PRO A 74 38.57 17.13 2.94
C PRO A 74 39.47 17.38 1.74
N ARG A 75 40.62 18.05 1.93
CA ARG A 75 41.56 18.38 0.82
C ARG A 75 41.95 17.20 -0.07
N TYR A 76 42.02 15.99 0.48
CA TYR A 76 42.37 14.79 -0.28
C TYR A 76 41.21 14.21 -1.12
N LEU A 77 39.97 14.65 -0.89
CA LEU A 77 38.78 14.29 -1.67
C LEU A 77 38.31 15.42 -2.58
N SER A 78 38.89 16.62 -2.50
CA SER A 78 38.40 17.79 -3.23
C SER A 78 38.43 17.58 -4.75
N TRP A 79 39.41 16.83 -5.25
CA TRP A 79 39.51 16.41 -6.67
C TRP A 79 38.27 15.66 -7.18
N LEU A 80 37.46 15.06 -6.29
CA LEU A 80 36.29 14.27 -6.65
C LEU A 80 35.03 15.15 -6.83
N PHE A 81 34.97 16.31 -6.17
CA PHE A 81 33.78 17.17 -6.07
C PHE A 81 33.98 18.57 -6.68
N GLU A 82 35.22 19.08 -6.69
CA GLU A 82 35.53 20.43 -7.16
C GLU A 82 35.63 20.57 -8.69
N PRO A 83 36.18 19.63 -9.45
CA PRO A 83 36.25 19.78 -10.91
C PRO A 83 34.86 19.60 -11.56
N ASP A 84 34.54 20.43 -12.55
CA ASP A 84 33.45 20.15 -13.48
C ASP A 84 34.01 19.36 -14.68
N CYS A 85 33.54 18.14 -14.90
CA CYS A 85 33.96 17.34 -16.04
C CYS A 85 33.49 17.93 -17.37
N MET A 86 32.50 18.83 -17.38
CA MET A 86 32.11 19.57 -18.58
C MET A 86 33.25 20.45 -19.11
N ASP A 87 34.12 20.98 -18.25
CA ASP A 87 35.27 21.78 -18.67
C ASP A 87 36.21 20.98 -19.58
N VAL A 88 36.39 19.69 -19.29
CA VAL A 88 37.22 18.79 -20.11
C VAL A 88 36.56 18.54 -21.46
N ILE A 89 35.24 18.33 -21.48
CA ILE A 89 34.48 18.13 -22.72
C ILE A 89 34.53 19.40 -23.57
N TRP A 90 34.31 20.56 -22.98
CA TRP A 90 34.39 21.85 -23.67
C TRP A 90 35.80 22.16 -24.15
N PHE A 91 36.83 21.81 -23.38
CA PHE A 91 38.21 21.92 -23.84
C PHE A 91 38.47 21.07 -25.09
N LEU A 92 37.93 19.84 -25.15
CA LEU A 92 38.01 18.98 -26.33
C LEU A 92 37.18 19.53 -27.50
N LEU A 93 35.98 20.05 -27.25
CA LEU A 93 35.12 20.66 -28.27
C LEU A 93 35.70 21.98 -28.82
N ALA A 94 36.41 22.73 -27.99
CA ALA A 94 37.12 23.94 -28.41
C ALA A 94 38.25 23.61 -29.40
N HIS A 95 38.90 22.44 -29.29
CA HIS A 95 39.82 21.95 -30.32
C HIS A 95 39.12 21.69 -31.66
N LEU A 96 37.81 21.44 -31.64
CA LEU A 96 36.95 21.31 -32.82
C LEU A 96 36.29 22.64 -33.23
N SER A 97 36.75 23.78 -32.71
CA SER A 97 36.23 25.13 -33.00
C SER A 97 34.78 25.38 -32.57
N ILE A 98 34.25 24.60 -31.63
CA ILE A 98 32.94 24.86 -31.02
C ILE A 98 33.17 25.74 -29.79
N GLN A 99 32.59 26.95 -29.77
CA GLN A 99 32.70 27.87 -28.63
C GLN A 99 31.93 27.33 -27.42
N CYS A 100 32.52 27.45 -26.24
CA CYS A 100 31.87 27.11 -24.98
C CYS A 100 30.75 28.13 -24.70
N PRO A 101 29.50 27.71 -24.48
CA PRO A 101 28.45 28.62 -24.05
C PRO A 101 28.79 29.19 -22.67
N ASN A 102 28.37 30.42 -22.40
CA ASN A 102 28.45 30.98 -21.05
C ASN A 102 27.36 30.32 -20.20
N TYR A 103 27.74 29.39 -19.32
CA TYR A 103 26.82 28.73 -18.39
C TYR A 103 27.32 28.86 -16.96
N GLU A 104 26.37 28.87 -16.03
CA GLU A 104 26.66 28.86 -14.60
C GLU A 104 26.43 27.45 -14.04
N SER A 105 27.44 26.90 -13.36
CA SER A 105 27.42 25.57 -12.76
C SER A 105 27.32 25.60 -11.24
N GLU A 106 27.30 26.80 -10.63
CA GLU A 106 27.19 26.92 -9.19
C GLU A 106 25.80 26.46 -8.73
N GLU A 107 25.78 25.50 -7.82
CA GLU A 107 24.53 25.01 -7.24
C GLU A 107 24.05 25.99 -6.19
N ARG A 108 22.77 26.35 -6.28
CA ARG A 108 22.17 27.23 -5.29
C ARG A 108 22.10 26.50 -3.96
N ILE A 109 22.64 27.13 -2.92
CA ILE A 109 22.50 26.64 -1.55
C ILE A 109 21.01 26.75 -1.20
N PRO A 110 20.33 25.64 -0.84
CA PRO A 110 18.94 25.67 -0.41
C PRO A 110 18.76 26.67 0.73
N ASP A 111 17.65 27.41 0.71
CA ASP A 111 17.32 28.35 1.78
C ASP A 111 17.26 27.59 3.12
N PRO A 112 18.16 27.89 4.09
CA PRO A 112 18.23 27.19 5.36
C PRO A 112 16.94 27.35 6.19
N ASP A 113 16.12 28.36 5.90
CA ASP A 113 14.86 28.63 6.62
C ASP A 113 13.68 27.77 6.12
N SER A 114 13.86 26.94 5.08
CA SER A 114 12.84 26.01 4.60
C SER A 114 12.78 24.75 5.47
N ASP A 115 12.05 24.80 6.59
CA ASP A 115 11.87 23.70 7.55
C ASP A 115 11.26 22.40 6.98
N HIS A 116 10.80 22.40 5.72
CA HIS A 116 10.09 21.28 5.11
C HIS A 116 10.60 20.95 3.71
N LEU A 117 11.04 19.71 3.50
CA LEU A 117 11.33 19.18 2.17
C LEU A 117 10.02 19.15 1.34
N PRO A 118 9.95 19.87 0.22
CA PRO A 118 8.75 19.89 -0.63
C PRO A 118 8.48 18.51 -1.22
N ILE A 119 7.20 18.15 -1.38
CA ILE A 119 6.81 16.93 -2.09
C ILE A 119 6.60 17.29 -3.56
N THR A 120 7.67 17.12 -4.34
CA THR A 120 7.76 17.49 -5.75
C THR A 120 7.17 16.41 -6.66
N ILE A 121 6.75 16.77 -7.88
CA ILE A 121 6.24 15.79 -8.86
C ILE A 121 7.34 14.78 -9.21
N TYR A 122 8.57 15.25 -9.34
CA TYR A 122 9.74 14.40 -9.54
C TYR A 122 9.84 13.29 -8.49
N ARG A 123 9.81 13.63 -7.20
CA ARG A 123 9.91 12.65 -6.10
C ARG A 123 8.75 11.65 -6.11
N VAL A 124 7.54 12.12 -6.37
CA VAL A 124 6.37 11.23 -6.51
C VAL A 124 6.57 10.26 -7.67
N LEU A 125 7.05 10.76 -8.80
CA LEU A 125 7.26 9.97 -10.01
C LEU A 125 8.32 8.90 -9.77
N VAL A 126 9.48 9.26 -9.19
CA VAL A 126 10.53 8.31 -8.82
C VAL A 126 10.00 7.24 -7.86
N CYS A 127 9.32 7.62 -6.79
CA CYS A 127 8.71 6.67 -5.85
C CYS A 127 7.69 5.76 -6.53
N SER A 128 6.81 6.31 -7.37
CA SER A 128 5.78 5.54 -8.09
C SER A 128 6.40 4.51 -9.03
N LEU A 129 7.51 4.87 -9.68
CA LEU A 129 8.24 4.01 -10.59
C LEU A 129 8.90 2.84 -9.84
N VAL A 130 9.58 3.12 -8.73
CA VAL A 130 10.15 2.08 -7.85
C VAL A 130 9.08 1.09 -7.40
N VAL A 131 7.91 1.59 -6.98
CA VAL A 131 6.78 0.73 -6.58
C VAL A 131 6.27 -0.12 -7.75
N ALA A 132 6.01 0.50 -8.91
CA ALA A 132 5.46 -0.18 -10.07
C ALA A 132 6.38 -1.30 -10.58
N PHE A 133 7.68 -1.03 -10.68
CA PHE A 133 8.64 -2.06 -11.10
C PHE A 133 8.91 -3.09 -10.00
N GLY A 134 8.90 -2.70 -8.72
CA GLY A 134 8.99 -3.65 -7.61
C GLY A 134 7.84 -4.67 -7.61
N ILE A 135 6.60 -4.21 -7.82
CA ILE A 135 5.42 -5.07 -7.96
C ILE A 135 5.55 -5.94 -9.22
N SER A 136 5.95 -5.37 -10.35
CA SER A 136 6.12 -6.11 -11.61
C SER A 136 7.17 -7.21 -11.46
N LYS A 137 8.32 -6.89 -10.86
CA LYS A 137 9.38 -7.84 -10.53
C LYS A 137 8.87 -8.98 -9.67
N ALA A 138 8.15 -8.67 -8.59
CA ALA A 138 7.57 -9.68 -7.71
C ALA A 138 6.59 -10.58 -8.48
N ALA A 139 5.71 -10.00 -9.29
CA ALA A 139 4.74 -10.75 -10.09
C ALA A 139 5.42 -11.71 -11.09
N PHE A 140 6.42 -11.23 -11.85
CA PHE A 140 7.15 -12.09 -12.78
C PHE A 140 8.00 -13.15 -12.06
N GLY A 141 8.53 -12.82 -10.88
CA GLY A 141 9.24 -13.77 -10.02
C GLY A 141 8.32 -14.90 -9.56
N TYR A 142 7.11 -14.58 -9.11
CA TYR A 142 6.11 -15.59 -8.71
C TYR A 142 5.65 -16.45 -9.90
N LEU A 143 5.59 -15.89 -11.10
CA LEU A 143 5.26 -16.64 -12.32
C LEU A 143 6.42 -17.50 -12.85
N GLY A 144 7.59 -17.47 -12.20
CA GLY A 144 8.77 -18.24 -12.63
C GLY A 144 9.44 -17.68 -13.89
N SER A 145 9.12 -16.46 -14.31
CA SER A 145 9.69 -15.83 -15.51
C SER A 145 11.01 -15.13 -15.18
N SER A 146 12.06 -15.93 -14.97
CA SER A 146 13.40 -15.43 -14.57
C SER A 146 13.96 -14.39 -15.55
N THR A 147 13.80 -14.60 -16.86
CA THR A 147 14.26 -13.66 -17.89
C THR A 147 13.56 -12.30 -17.79
N ALA A 148 12.24 -12.28 -17.60
CA ALA A 148 11.49 -11.03 -17.47
C ALA A 148 11.90 -10.26 -16.21
N VAL A 149 12.15 -10.97 -15.10
CA VAL A 149 12.67 -10.39 -13.86
C VAL A 149 14.03 -9.73 -14.09
N THR A 150 14.96 -10.40 -14.76
CA THR A 150 16.28 -9.84 -15.08
C THR A 150 16.19 -8.59 -15.95
N TRP A 151 15.33 -8.60 -16.97
CA TRP A 151 15.11 -7.42 -17.82
C TRP A 151 14.50 -6.25 -17.06
N ILE A 152 13.55 -6.51 -16.17
CA ILE A 152 12.96 -5.48 -15.32
C ILE A 152 14.02 -4.90 -14.39
N ASP A 153 14.85 -5.74 -13.77
CA ASP A 153 15.94 -5.29 -12.91
C ASP A 153 16.94 -4.42 -13.66
N TRP A 154 17.31 -4.80 -14.89
CA TRP A 154 18.23 -4.02 -15.71
C TRP A 154 17.61 -2.71 -16.19
N MET A 155 16.40 -2.74 -16.75
CA MET A 155 15.70 -1.53 -17.23
C MET A 155 15.45 -0.54 -16.10
N LEU A 156 14.97 -1.01 -14.95
CA LEU A 156 14.77 -0.16 -13.78
C LEU A 156 16.11 0.32 -13.23
N GLY A 157 16.99 -0.62 -12.89
CA GLY A 157 18.18 -0.38 -12.10
C GLY A 157 19.31 0.30 -12.86
N VAL A 158 19.29 0.27 -14.19
CA VAL A 158 20.28 0.94 -15.05
C VAL A 158 19.66 2.09 -15.80
N VAL A 159 18.67 1.83 -16.67
CA VAL A 159 18.18 2.84 -17.60
C VAL A 159 17.37 3.90 -16.86
N ALA A 160 16.35 3.48 -16.11
CA ALA A 160 15.46 4.41 -15.45
C ALA A 160 16.16 5.19 -14.32
N THR A 161 16.91 4.50 -13.45
CA THR A 161 17.70 5.14 -12.39
C THR A 161 18.71 6.14 -12.94
N SER A 162 19.40 5.86 -14.04
CA SER A 162 20.34 6.82 -14.64
C SER A 162 19.63 8.05 -15.19
N ILE A 163 18.49 7.88 -15.88
CA ILE A 163 17.67 9.00 -16.36
C ILE A 163 17.17 9.83 -15.18
N PHE A 164 16.63 9.19 -14.14
CA PHE A 164 16.15 9.90 -12.95
C PHE A 164 17.27 10.56 -12.18
N TYR A 165 18.43 9.94 -12.07
CA TYR A 165 19.61 10.55 -11.47
C TYR A 165 19.97 11.84 -12.20
N CYS A 166 20.09 11.80 -13.54
CA CYS A 166 20.36 12.99 -14.35
C CYS A 166 19.27 14.06 -14.19
N LEU A 167 17.99 13.67 -14.15
CA LEU A 167 16.89 14.61 -13.89
C LEU A 167 16.94 15.19 -12.48
N GLY A 168 17.32 14.40 -11.48
CA GLY A 168 17.47 14.81 -10.10
C GLY A 168 18.57 15.84 -9.89
N LEU A 169 19.60 15.85 -10.75
CA LEU A 169 20.61 16.91 -10.73
C LEU A 169 20.01 18.30 -11.04
N TYR A 170 18.88 18.37 -11.74
CA TYR A 170 18.17 19.63 -11.99
C TYR A 170 17.25 20.04 -10.82
N GLU A 171 17.07 19.21 -9.79
CA GLU A 171 16.25 19.56 -8.64
C GLU A 171 16.85 20.70 -7.81
N SER A 172 18.17 20.88 -7.83
CA SER A 172 18.88 21.91 -7.06
C SER A 172 18.78 23.32 -7.66
N SER A 173 18.44 23.47 -8.94
CA SER A 173 18.25 24.78 -9.58
C SER A 173 17.01 24.78 -10.48
N THR A 174 15.92 25.26 -9.91
CA THR A 174 14.58 25.14 -10.48
C THR A 174 14.10 26.39 -11.22
N GLU A 175 14.89 27.47 -11.24
CA GLU A 175 14.40 28.78 -11.69
C GLU A 175 14.10 28.82 -13.19
N ASN A 176 14.83 28.07 -14.02
CA ASN A 176 14.69 28.19 -15.48
C ASN A 176 14.10 26.95 -16.18
N ILE A 177 14.19 25.75 -15.60
CA ILE A 177 13.78 24.51 -16.28
C ILE A 177 12.70 23.78 -15.46
N TRP A 178 11.43 23.90 -15.89
CA TRP A 178 10.25 23.22 -15.32
C TRP A 178 10.05 23.39 -13.79
N PRO A 179 9.89 24.63 -13.29
CA PRO A 179 9.61 24.87 -11.87
C PRO A 179 8.38 24.08 -11.37
N SER A 180 7.36 23.90 -12.22
CA SER A 180 6.17 23.12 -11.85
C SER A 180 6.44 21.65 -11.49
N PHE A 181 7.55 21.08 -11.98
CA PHE A 181 7.95 19.68 -11.75
C PHE A 181 8.80 19.53 -10.49
N PHE A 182 9.69 20.49 -10.23
CA PHE A 182 10.68 20.42 -9.15
C PHE A 182 10.40 21.33 -7.93
N SER A 183 9.80 22.51 -8.08
CA SER A 183 9.65 23.45 -6.96
C SER A 183 8.25 23.50 -6.35
N TYR A 184 7.21 23.23 -7.14
CA TYR A 184 5.83 23.36 -6.65
C TYR A 184 5.48 22.24 -5.65
N ASP A 185 5.21 22.60 -4.39
CA ASP A 185 4.75 21.63 -3.39
C ASP A 185 3.36 21.10 -3.78
N ARG A 186 3.30 19.82 -4.13
CA ARG A 186 2.06 19.14 -4.54
C ARG A 186 1.41 18.38 -3.40
N ARG A 187 1.83 18.56 -2.14
CA ARG A 187 1.29 17.83 -0.98
C ARG A 187 -0.23 17.75 -0.97
N GLN A 188 -0.94 18.83 -1.27
CA GLN A 188 -2.41 18.84 -1.31
C GLN A 188 -3.00 17.99 -2.45
N ASN A 189 -2.38 18.05 -3.65
CA ASN A 189 -2.79 17.24 -4.80
C ASN A 189 -2.48 15.76 -4.58
N ILE A 190 -1.31 15.45 -4.02
CA ILE A 190 -0.87 14.08 -3.73
C ILE A 190 -1.73 13.47 -2.64
N TYR A 191 -2.07 14.21 -1.58
CA TYR A 191 -2.97 13.71 -0.55
C TYR A 191 -4.31 13.30 -1.18
N SER A 192 -4.87 14.15 -2.04
CA SER A 192 -6.11 13.81 -2.71
C SER A 192 -5.98 12.65 -3.70
N PHE A 193 -4.91 12.60 -4.50
CA PHE A 193 -4.69 11.55 -5.48
C PHE A 193 -4.38 10.21 -4.81
N GLY A 194 -3.60 10.24 -3.73
CA GLY A 194 -3.24 9.10 -2.90
C GLY A 194 -4.48 8.49 -2.26
N VAL A 195 -5.37 9.31 -1.68
CA VAL A 195 -6.65 8.82 -1.15
C VAL A 195 -7.49 8.16 -2.25
N GLY A 196 -7.56 8.76 -3.44
CA GLY A 196 -8.28 8.16 -4.58
C GLY A 196 -7.66 6.83 -5.05
N THR A 197 -6.33 6.79 -5.17
CA THR A 197 -5.58 5.61 -5.63
C THR A 197 -5.63 4.47 -4.62
N LEU A 198 -5.42 4.76 -3.34
CA LEU A 198 -5.57 3.79 -2.24
C LEU A 198 -6.99 3.26 -2.17
N SER A 199 -8.00 4.12 -2.35
CA SER A 199 -9.40 3.69 -2.40
C SER A 199 -9.67 2.78 -3.59
N ALA A 200 -9.19 3.14 -4.78
CA ALA A 200 -9.33 2.32 -5.99
C ALA A 200 -8.59 0.97 -5.86
N ALA A 201 -7.36 0.97 -5.33
CA ALA A 201 -6.59 -0.23 -5.06
C ALA A 201 -7.28 -1.13 -4.02
N GLY A 202 -7.82 -0.56 -2.94
CA GLY A 202 -8.60 -1.29 -1.95
C GLY A 202 -9.85 -1.92 -2.55
N ILE A 203 -10.58 -1.18 -3.41
CA ILE A 203 -11.74 -1.71 -4.14
C ILE A 203 -11.31 -2.86 -5.05
N ALA A 204 -10.25 -2.67 -5.85
CA ALA A 204 -9.75 -3.69 -6.76
C ALA A 204 -9.31 -4.96 -6.01
N LEU A 205 -8.54 -4.82 -4.94
CA LEU A 205 -8.11 -5.93 -4.09
C LEU A 205 -9.30 -6.67 -3.48
N SER A 206 -10.28 -5.93 -2.98
CA SER A 206 -11.47 -6.53 -2.37
C SER A 206 -12.35 -7.25 -3.40
N VAL A 207 -12.52 -6.67 -4.60
CA VAL A 207 -13.19 -7.33 -5.72
C VAL A 207 -12.44 -8.60 -6.15
N MET A 208 -11.12 -8.52 -6.32
CA MET A 208 -10.31 -9.70 -6.65
C MET A 208 -10.42 -10.78 -5.59
N TRP A 209 -10.40 -10.41 -4.31
CA TRP A 209 -10.60 -11.31 -3.18
C TRP A 209 -11.96 -12.01 -3.25
N THR A 210 -13.04 -11.26 -3.43
CA THR A 210 -14.39 -11.81 -3.56
C THR A 210 -14.52 -12.74 -4.77
N LEU A 211 -13.95 -12.37 -5.91
CA LEU A 211 -13.98 -13.21 -7.12
C LEU A 211 -13.16 -14.49 -6.96
N TYR A 212 -12.00 -14.41 -6.31
CA TYR A 212 -11.15 -15.56 -6.00
C TYR A 212 -11.91 -16.58 -5.15
N TRP A 213 -12.46 -16.15 -4.02
CA TRP A 213 -13.21 -17.04 -3.13
C TRP A 213 -14.47 -17.59 -3.77
N LYS A 214 -15.22 -16.77 -4.53
CA LYS A 214 -16.36 -17.25 -5.32
C LYS A 214 -15.97 -18.37 -6.29
N ARG A 215 -14.85 -18.22 -7.02
CA ARG A 215 -14.35 -19.25 -7.94
C ARG A 215 -13.94 -20.52 -7.19
N PHE A 216 -13.22 -20.36 -6.08
CA PHE A 216 -12.85 -21.51 -5.25
C PHE A 216 -14.08 -22.26 -4.74
N VAL A 217 -15.08 -21.57 -4.18
CA VAL A 217 -16.35 -22.20 -3.75
C VAL A 217 -17.01 -22.92 -4.92
N GLY A 218 -17.06 -22.29 -6.09
CA GLY A 218 -17.61 -22.90 -7.30
C GLY A 218 -16.87 -24.17 -7.72
N HIS A 219 -15.54 -24.22 -7.57
CA HIS A 219 -14.75 -25.42 -7.83
C HIS A 219 -14.96 -26.49 -6.76
N ALA A 220 -14.87 -26.14 -5.48
CA ALA A 220 -15.11 -27.04 -4.36
C ALA A 220 -16.52 -27.66 -4.38
N TRP A 221 -17.52 -26.89 -4.85
CA TRP A 221 -18.89 -27.38 -5.00
C TRP A 221 -19.07 -28.33 -6.19
N ARG A 222 -18.35 -28.09 -7.29
CA ARG A 222 -18.45 -28.91 -8.52
C ARG A 222 -17.62 -30.17 -8.47
N ASP A 223 -16.53 -30.19 -7.71
CA ASP A 223 -15.66 -31.36 -7.59
C ASP A 223 -16.13 -32.28 -6.45
N PRO A 224 -16.80 -33.40 -6.76
CA PRO A 224 -17.25 -34.34 -5.72
C PRO A 224 -16.08 -34.94 -4.95
N LYS A 225 -14.85 -34.91 -5.47
CA LYS A 225 -13.65 -35.42 -4.79
C LYS A 225 -13.15 -34.46 -3.71
N PHE A 226 -13.42 -33.16 -3.85
CA PHE A 226 -13.05 -32.17 -2.84
C PHE A 226 -13.77 -32.42 -1.50
N ALA A 227 -14.96 -33.04 -1.58
CA ALA A 227 -15.82 -33.38 -0.46
C ALA A 227 -15.66 -34.82 0.05
N TYR A 228 -14.90 -35.67 -0.63
CA TYR A 228 -14.88 -37.10 -0.35
C TYR A 228 -13.49 -37.55 0.07
N ILE A 229 -13.24 -37.50 1.38
CA ILE A 229 -12.21 -38.33 2.00
C ILE A 229 -12.85 -39.70 2.16
N GLU A 230 -12.26 -40.71 1.51
CA GLU A 230 -12.73 -42.09 1.56
C GLU A 230 -12.79 -42.52 3.04
N PRO A 231 -13.98 -42.84 3.58
CA PRO A 231 -14.13 -43.15 5.00
C PRO A 231 -13.31 -44.41 5.34
N GLY A 232 -12.67 -44.41 6.52
CA GLY A 232 -11.99 -45.60 7.01
C GLY A 232 -12.97 -46.76 7.19
N PHE A 233 -12.51 -48.00 6.98
CA PHE A 233 -13.36 -49.19 7.10
C PHE A 233 -14.00 -49.37 8.48
N ASP A 234 -13.42 -48.77 9.52
CA ASP A 234 -13.80 -49.03 10.90
C ASP A 234 -15.06 -48.29 11.35
N HIS A 235 -15.34 -47.07 10.84
CA HIS A 235 -16.47 -46.24 11.28
C HIS A 235 -17.14 -45.41 10.16
N PRO A 236 -17.83 -46.07 9.21
CA PRO A 236 -18.34 -45.42 7.99
C PRO A 236 -19.41 -44.34 8.23
N THR A 237 -20.15 -44.38 9.34
CA THR A 237 -21.15 -43.35 9.68
C THR A 237 -20.53 -42.09 10.28
N ILE A 238 -19.55 -42.23 11.18
CA ILE A 238 -18.91 -41.10 11.87
C ILE A 238 -18.06 -40.31 10.88
N ASP A 239 -17.26 -41.00 10.05
CA ASP A 239 -16.41 -40.34 9.05
C ASP A 239 -17.26 -39.58 8.02
N LYS A 240 -18.41 -40.14 7.62
CA LYS A 240 -19.36 -39.49 6.72
C LYS A 240 -20.02 -38.26 7.36
N ALA A 241 -20.35 -38.32 8.64
CA ALA A 241 -20.90 -37.18 9.38
C ALA A 241 -19.84 -36.08 9.56
N PHE A 242 -18.63 -36.43 9.97
CA PHE A 242 -17.50 -35.52 10.13
C PHE A 242 -17.14 -34.81 8.81
N ASN A 243 -17.03 -35.56 7.70
CA ASN A 243 -16.76 -34.97 6.39
C ASN A 243 -17.84 -33.98 5.97
N LYS A 244 -19.13 -34.32 6.16
CA LYS A 244 -20.22 -33.37 5.87
C LYS A 244 -20.15 -32.11 6.73
N VAL A 245 -19.82 -32.27 8.01
CA VAL A 245 -19.67 -31.17 8.97
C VAL A 245 -18.52 -30.26 8.54
N LEU A 246 -17.36 -30.83 8.22
CA LEU A 246 -16.17 -30.08 7.77
C LEU A 246 -16.45 -29.29 6.49
N ILE A 247 -17.16 -29.89 5.53
CA ILE A 247 -17.56 -29.20 4.28
C ILE A 247 -18.50 -28.04 4.57
N CYS A 248 -19.53 -28.24 5.40
CA CYS A 248 -20.45 -27.17 5.78
C CYS A 248 -19.70 -26.01 6.46
N PHE A 249 -18.75 -26.34 7.34
CA PHE A 249 -17.92 -25.35 8.02
C PHE A 249 -17.02 -24.57 7.05
N LEU A 250 -16.30 -25.27 6.15
CA LEU A 250 -15.48 -24.61 5.13
C LEU A 250 -16.34 -23.71 4.24
N LEU A 251 -17.52 -24.17 3.82
CA LEU A 251 -18.45 -23.38 3.03
C LEU A 251 -18.90 -22.11 3.77
N GLU A 252 -19.22 -22.22 5.06
CA GLU A 252 -19.64 -21.11 5.91
C GLU A 252 -18.52 -20.07 6.07
N MET A 253 -17.30 -20.52 6.36
CA MET A 253 -16.13 -19.63 6.44
C MET A 253 -15.86 -18.92 5.11
N MET A 254 -16.03 -19.62 3.99
CA MET A 254 -15.85 -19.03 2.66
C MET A 254 -16.93 -18.00 2.32
N ILE A 255 -18.19 -18.24 2.70
CA ILE A 255 -19.27 -17.26 2.58
C ILE A 255 -18.95 -16.01 3.42
N LEU A 256 -18.40 -16.20 4.62
CA LEU A 256 -17.95 -15.08 5.46
C LEU A 256 -16.83 -14.27 4.80
N PHE A 257 -15.82 -14.91 4.21
CA PHE A 257 -14.76 -14.21 3.48
C PHE A 257 -15.28 -13.42 2.28
N ILE A 258 -16.28 -13.95 1.57
CA ILE A 258 -16.98 -13.23 0.49
C ILE A 258 -17.72 -12.01 1.05
N ALA A 259 -18.43 -12.16 2.17
CA ALA A 259 -19.18 -11.09 2.82
C ALA A 259 -18.26 -9.97 3.32
N VAL A 260 -17.12 -10.31 3.93
CA VAL A 260 -16.10 -9.34 4.37
C VAL A 260 -15.57 -8.53 3.18
N GLY A 261 -15.27 -9.19 2.06
CA GLY A 261 -14.87 -8.50 0.83
C GLY A 261 -15.95 -7.53 0.33
N ALA A 262 -17.20 -7.98 0.24
CA ALA A 262 -18.31 -7.15 -0.19
C ALA A 262 -18.53 -5.92 0.71
N ILE A 263 -18.48 -6.10 2.04
CA ILE A 263 -18.60 -5.01 3.03
C ILE A 263 -17.44 -4.02 2.90
N SER A 264 -16.22 -4.51 2.66
CA SER A 264 -15.04 -3.67 2.43
C SER A 264 -15.21 -2.83 1.16
N VAL A 265 -15.70 -3.42 0.05
CA VAL A 265 -16.00 -2.68 -1.19
C VAL A 265 -17.05 -1.59 -0.93
N LEU A 266 -18.16 -1.92 -0.26
CA LEU A 266 -19.23 -0.96 0.03
C LEU A 266 -18.74 0.18 0.93
N SER A 267 -17.91 -0.12 1.93
CA SER A 267 -17.32 0.89 2.82
C SER A 267 -16.37 1.82 2.05
N LEU A 268 -15.51 1.28 1.19
CA LEU A 268 -14.59 2.08 0.36
C LEU A 268 -15.34 2.93 -0.67
N LEU A 269 -16.36 2.38 -1.33
CA LEU A 269 -17.22 3.14 -2.24
C LEU A 269 -17.94 4.28 -1.52
N ARG A 270 -18.41 4.05 -0.30
CA ARG A 270 -19.05 5.09 0.53
C ARG A 270 -18.04 6.19 0.88
N LEU A 271 -16.82 5.84 1.30
CA LEU A 271 -15.78 6.81 1.61
C LEU A 271 -15.38 7.63 0.37
N LEU A 272 -15.25 6.96 -0.78
CA LEU A 272 -14.99 7.61 -2.06
C LEU A 272 -16.12 8.58 -2.42
N ALA A 273 -17.37 8.14 -2.33
CA ALA A 273 -18.54 8.98 -2.62
C ALA A 273 -18.58 10.23 -1.73
N ILE A 274 -18.31 10.07 -0.43
CA ILE A 274 -18.23 11.20 0.52
C ILE A 274 -17.09 12.16 0.14
N SER A 275 -15.92 11.63 -0.24
CA SER A 275 -14.77 12.44 -0.67
C SER A 275 -15.04 13.20 -1.98
N LEU A 276 -15.75 12.58 -2.93
CA LEU A 276 -16.16 13.24 -4.17
C LEU A 276 -17.23 14.32 -3.89
N LEU A 277 -18.19 14.03 -3.01
CA LEU A 277 -19.24 15.00 -2.64
C LEU A 277 -18.65 16.24 -1.95
N SER A 278 -17.69 16.06 -1.05
CA SER A 278 -17.04 17.18 -0.36
C SER A 278 -16.25 18.06 -1.33
N LYS A 279 -15.58 17.45 -2.32
CA LYS A 279 -14.91 18.19 -3.40
C LYS A 279 -15.87 18.91 -4.33
N ALA A 280 -16.99 18.27 -4.71
CA ALA A 280 -18.00 18.90 -5.56
C ALA A 280 -18.63 20.12 -4.89
N GLY A 281 -18.79 20.10 -3.55
CA GLY A 281 -19.22 21.26 -2.76
C GLY A 281 -18.24 22.44 -2.84
N ILE A 282 -16.94 22.16 -2.75
CA ILE A 282 -15.88 23.18 -2.92
C ILE A 282 -15.88 23.72 -4.36
N PHE A 283 -16.07 22.84 -5.35
CA PHE A 283 -16.15 23.24 -6.75
C PHE A 283 -17.39 24.09 -7.05
N HIS A 284 -18.54 23.80 -6.43
CA HIS A 284 -19.73 24.62 -6.54
C HIS A 284 -19.60 25.96 -5.79
N ALA A 285 -18.89 26.00 -4.66
CA ALA A 285 -18.58 27.24 -3.95
C ALA A 285 -17.63 28.13 -4.78
N GLY A 286 -16.56 27.55 -5.35
CA GLY A 286 -15.64 28.26 -6.25
C GLY A 286 -16.29 28.67 -7.58
N SER A 287 -17.15 27.83 -8.15
CA SER A 287 -17.91 28.15 -9.37
C SER A 287 -18.89 29.31 -9.14
N ARG A 288 -19.52 29.42 -7.96
CA ARG A 288 -20.32 30.61 -7.59
C ARG A 288 -19.48 31.88 -7.43
N GLN A 289 -18.21 31.74 -7.08
CA GLN A 289 -17.26 32.86 -6.97
C GLN A 289 -16.74 33.30 -8.35
N ILE A 290 -16.58 32.37 -9.29
CA ILE A 290 -16.22 32.67 -10.70
C ILE A 290 -17.45 33.14 -11.50
N SER A 291 -18.68 32.89 -11.06
CA SER A 291 -19.89 33.50 -11.65
C SER A 291 -20.22 34.89 -11.08
N ARG A 292 -19.47 35.39 -10.08
CA ARG A 292 -19.62 36.76 -9.54
C ARG A 292 -19.06 37.92 -10.36
N PRO A 293 -18.20 37.78 -11.40
CA PRO A 293 -17.77 38.92 -12.20
C PRO A 293 -18.88 39.50 -13.12
N LEU A 294 -20.08 38.90 -13.13
CA LEU A 294 -21.25 39.49 -13.79
C LEU A 294 -22.16 40.28 -12.85
N LEU A 295 -21.82 40.41 -11.56
CA LEU A 295 -22.53 41.30 -10.63
C LEU A 295 -21.62 42.37 -9.96
N PRO A 296 -20.88 43.20 -10.74
CA PRO A 296 -20.12 44.31 -10.17
C PRO A 296 -20.98 45.58 -10.20
N LEU A 297 -21.69 45.93 -9.11
CA LEU A 297 -22.03 47.35 -8.90
C LEU A 297 -22.47 47.77 -7.49
N LEU A 298 -22.66 46.86 -6.52
CA LEU A 298 -23.15 47.27 -5.20
C LEU A 298 -22.38 46.58 -4.07
N SER A 299 -21.70 47.41 -3.29
CA SER A 299 -21.13 47.14 -1.97
C SER A 299 -19.85 46.29 -2.00
N GLY A 300 -18.68 46.83 -1.67
CA GLY A 300 -18.40 47.65 -0.49
C GLY A 300 -17.53 46.77 0.42
N ASP A 301 -16.30 47.23 0.66
CA ASP A 301 -15.17 46.49 1.24
C ASP A 301 -15.54 45.61 2.44
N ASP A 302 -15.35 44.30 2.31
CA ASP A 302 -15.29 43.39 3.46
C ASP A 302 -14.17 42.34 3.26
N PRO A 303 -13.44 41.99 4.35
CA PRO A 303 -12.30 41.09 4.31
C PRO A 303 -12.72 39.65 4.01
N PHE A 304 -11.97 39.00 3.12
CA PHE A 304 -12.19 37.63 2.67
C PHE A 304 -12.20 36.62 3.84
N PRO A 305 -13.20 35.72 3.93
CA PRO A 305 -13.15 34.62 4.87
C PRO A 305 -12.14 33.59 4.39
N SER A 306 -11.24 33.19 5.28
CA SER A 306 -10.30 32.09 5.05
C SER A 306 -11.08 30.80 4.71
N PRO A 307 -10.56 29.93 3.83
CA PRO A 307 -11.18 28.65 3.56
C PRO A 307 -11.08 27.78 4.82
N ASP A 308 -12.10 27.85 5.65
CA ASP A 308 -12.20 27.09 6.88
C ASP A 308 -12.01 25.60 6.56
N PHE A 309 -11.06 24.99 7.26
CA PHE A 309 -10.76 23.57 7.25
C PHE A 309 -12.06 22.74 7.38
N PRO A 310 -12.10 21.52 6.82
CA PRO A 310 -13.27 20.66 6.94
C PRO A 310 -13.67 20.55 8.42
N PRO A 311 -14.94 20.81 8.76
CA PRO A 311 -15.37 20.95 10.15
C PRO A 311 -15.02 19.68 10.92
N ASP A 312 -14.48 19.82 12.14
CA ASP A 312 -14.05 18.73 13.04
C ASP A 312 -15.06 17.58 13.16
N GLY A 313 -16.34 17.86 12.93
CA GLY A 313 -17.42 16.87 12.84
C GLY A 313 -17.27 15.83 11.71
N PHE A 314 -16.41 16.04 10.71
CA PHE A 314 -16.11 15.05 9.67
C PHE A 314 -15.18 13.95 10.19
N ILE A 315 -14.08 14.35 10.84
CA ILE A 315 -13.10 13.42 11.44
C ILE A 315 -13.79 12.58 12.52
N GLY A 316 -14.66 13.21 13.33
CA GLY A 316 -15.49 12.51 14.31
C GLY A 316 -16.38 11.42 13.68
N ARG A 317 -17.08 11.74 12.58
CA ARG A 317 -17.97 10.78 11.91
C ARG A 317 -17.21 9.61 11.26
N VAL A 318 -16.05 9.87 10.64
CA VAL A 318 -15.20 8.82 10.06
C VAL A 318 -14.65 7.91 11.16
N LYS A 319 -14.16 8.47 12.27
CA LYS A 319 -13.65 7.70 13.41
C LYS A 319 -14.72 6.78 13.99
N THR A 320 -15.93 7.28 14.21
CA THR A 320 -17.02 6.47 14.75
C THR A 320 -17.46 5.37 13.78
N PHE A 321 -17.47 5.64 12.47
CA PHE A 321 -17.79 4.64 11.46
C PHE A 321 -16.73 3.52 11.39
N VAL A 322 -15.44 3.88 11.43
CA VAL A 322 -14.35 2.89 11.46
C VAL A 322 -14.43 2.03 12.72
N LEU A 323 -14.68 2.63 13.89
CA LEU A 323 -14.88 1.90 15.14
C LEU A 323 -16.07 0.93 15.07
N LEU A 324 -17.18 1.35 14.45
CA LEU A 324 -18.34 0.48 14.22
C LEU A 324 -17.99 -0.69 13.31
N CYS A 325 -17.27 -0.45 12.21
CA CYS A 325 -16.83 -1.52 11.30
C CYS A 325 -15.88 -2.51 11.98
N VAL A 326 -14.91 -2.03 12.76
CA VAL A 326 -13.99 -2.88 13.53
C VAL A 326 -14.76 -3.70 14.56
N HIS A 327 -15.72 -3.09 15.25
CA HIS A 327 -16.56 -3.77 16.24
C HIS A 327 -17.40 -4.87 15.58
N ILE A 328 -18.11 -4.57 14.48
CA ILE A 328 -18.89 -5.58 13.74
C ILE A 328 -17.99 -6.72 13.24
N ALA A 329 -16.80 -6.41 12.73
CA ALA A 329 -15.86 -7.42 12.25
C ALA A 329 -15.34 -8.33 13.39
N LEU A 330 -14.98 -7.76 14.54
CA LEU A 330 -14.54 -8.53 15.71
C LEU A 330 -15.63 -9.46 16.22
N TYR A 331 -16.87 -8.97 16.36
CA TYR A 331 -17.99 -9.79 16.80
C TYR A 331 -18.38 -10.85 15.78
N ALA A 332 -18.30 -10.56 14.48
CA ALA A 332 -18.48 -11.56 13.44
C ALA A 332 -17.42 -12.67 13.53
N CYS A 333 -16.14 -12.32 13.73
CA CYS A 333 -15.08 -13.30 13.96
C CYS A 333 -15.33 -14.14 15.22
N PHE A 334 -15.72 -13.50 16.33
CA PHE A 334 -15.99 -14.22 17.58
C PHE A 334 -17.19 -15.17 17.44
N LEU A 335 -18.26 -14.72 16.78
CA LEU A 335 -19.44 -15.52 16.48
C LEU A 335 -19.08 -16.72 15.61
N THR A 336 -18.27 -16.54 14.56
CA THR A 336 -17.84 -17.67 13.70
C THR A 336 -17.00 -18.70 14.45
N GLY A 337 -16.06 -18.25 15.29
CA GLY A 337 -15.26 -19.16 16.12
C GLY A 337 -16.12 -19.93 17.12
N TRP A 338 -17.13 -19.28 17.71
CA TRP A 338 -18.02 -19.92 18.67
C TRP A 338 -19.02 -20.87 18.02
N LEU A 339 -19.55 -20.52 16.84
CA LEU A 339 -20.35 -21.41 16.02
C LEU A 339 -19.56 -22.67 15.64
N LEU A 340 -18.29 -22.53 15.27
CA LEU A 340 -17.41 -23.68 14.99
C LEU A 340 -17.30 -24.63 16.18
N ILE A 341 -17.02 -24.10 17.38
CA ILE A 341 -16.93 -24.90 18.60
C ILE A 341 -18.26 -25.62 18.85
N THR A 342 -19.38 -24.90 18.74
CA THR A 342 -20.73 -25.46 18.91
C THR A 342 -20.99 -26.59 17.92
N PHE A 343 -20.53 -26.43 16.68
CA PHE A 343 -20.70 -27.39 15.59
C PHE A 343 -19.84 -28.65 15.80
N ILE A 344 -18.58 -28.51 16.24
CA ILE A 344 -17.72 -29.64 16.62
C ILE A 344 -18.33 -30.43 17.78
N VAL A 345 -18.79 -29.73 18.82
CA VAL A 345 -19.42 -30.35 19.99
C VAL A 345 -20.70 -31.09 19.60
N THR A 346 -21.51 -30.50 18.72
CA THR A 346 -22.72 -31.15 18.20
C THR A 346 -22.38 -32.37 17.34
N GLY A 347 -21.33 -32.31 16.52
CA GLY A 347 -20.82 -33.46 15.77
C GLY A 347 -20.38 -34.60 16.68
N LEU A 348 -19.66 -34.28 17.76
CA LEU A 348 -19.30 -35.24 18.81
C LEU A 348 -20.55 -35.84 19.47
N MET A 349 -21.57 -35.03 19.80
CA MET A 349 -22.84 -35.54 20.36
C MET A 349 -23.50 -36.58 19.48
N VAL A 350 -23.52 -36.36 18.16
CA VAL A 350 -24.14 -37.29 17.20
C VAL A 350 -23.37 -38.62 17.13
N SER A 351 -22.07 -38.65 17.45
CA SER A 351 -21.26 -39.86 17.49
C SER A 351 -21.44 -40.72 18.76
N VAL A 352 -21.88 -40.12 19.87
CA VAL A 352 -22.01 -40.80 21.18
C VAL A 352 -23.00 -41.98 21.15
N PRO A 353 -24.20 -41.88 20.53
CA PRO A 353 -25.14 -43.01 20.42
C PRO A 353 -24.58 -44.23 19.69
N ASP A 354 -23.74 -44.02 18.67
CA ASP A 354 -23.12 -45.10 17.90
C ASP A 354 -22.03 -45.81 18.72
N PHE A 355 -21.25 -45.06 19.51
CA PHE A 355 -20.35 -45.63 20.52
C PHE A 355 -21.10 -46.44 21.58
N PHE A 356 -22.27 -45.95 21.99
CA PHE A 356 -23.14 -46.62 22.96
C PHE A 356 -23.62 -48.00 22.49
N ARG A 357 -23.90 -48.14 21.20
CA ARG A 357 -24.35 -49.42 20.61
C ARG A 357 -23.28 -50.51 20.63
N HIS A 358 -21.99 -50.13 20.60
CA HIS A 358 -20.87 -51.06 20.56
C HIS A 358 -20.24 -51.33 21.94
N ALA A 359 -20.68 -50.64 22.99
CA ALA A 359 -20.22 -50.88 24.34
C ALA A 359 -20.96 -52.09 24.97
N ASP A 360 -20.26 -53.21 25.09
CA ASP A 360 -20.80 -54.44 25.69
C ASP A 360 -20.88 -54.38 27.23
N ASN A 361 -20.08 -53.51 27.86
CA ASN A 361 -20.01 -53.40 29.32
C ASN A 361 -20.97 -52.33 29.88
N LEU A 362 -21.73 -52.71 30.91
CA LEU A 362 -22.69 -51.83 31.60
C LEU A 362 -22.02 -50.60 32.23
N VAL A 363 -20.80 -50.75 32.73
CA VAL A 363 -19.97 -49.64 33.25
C VAL A 363 -19.62 -48.63 32.14
N SER A 364 -19.27 -49.13 30.95
CA SER A 364 -18.97 -48.27 29.79
C SER A 364 -20.20 -47.47 29.37
N ARG A 365 -21.38 -48.09 29.34
CA ARG A 365 -22.65 -47.41 29.05
C ARG A 365 -22.96 -46.31 30.06
N PHE A 366 -22.67 -46.53 31.35
CA PHE A 366 -22.89 -45.52 32.38
C PHE A 366 -21.94 -44.32 32.23
N ILE A 367 -20.67 -44.56 31.90
CA ILE A 367 -19.67 -43.50 31.64
C ILE A 367 -20.07 -42.66 30.42
N PHE A 368 -20.45 -43.32 29.31
CA PHE A 368 -20.89 -42.61 28.11
C PHE A 368 -22.19 -41.83 28.33
N PHE A 369 -23.10 -42.31 29.19
CA PHE A 369 -24.34 -41.60 29.52
C PHE A 369 -24.03 -40.27 30.20
N PHE A 370 -23.11 -40.29 31.17
CA PHE A 370 -22.71 -39.10 31.91
C PHE A 370 -21.98 -38.10 31.00
N MET A 371 -21.09 -38.59 30.12
CA MET A 371 -20.46 -37.77 29.08
C MET A 371 -21.49 -37.13 28.14
N ALA A 372 -22.53 -37.87 27.73
CA ALA A 372 -23.58 -37.35 26.88
C ALA A 372 -24.35 -36.19 27.54
N ILE A 373 -24.67 -36.31 28.84
CA ILE A 373 -25.34 -35.23 29.59
C ILE A 373 -24.45 -33.99 29.66
N GLN A 374 -23.15 -34.16 29.97
CA GLN A 374 -22.21 -33.04 30.07
C GLN A 374 -22.03 -32.32 28.73
N ILE A 375 -21.87 -33.06 27.64
CA ILE A 375 -21.71 -32.48 26.30
C ILE A 375 -23.01 -31.81 25.83
N THR A 376 -24.19 -32.35 26.18
CA THR A 376 -25.48 -31.72 25.88
C THR A 376 -25.61 -30.38 26.60
N PHE A 377 -25.22 -30.33 27.88
CA PHE A 377 -25.21 -29.10 28.67
C PHE A 377 -24.26 -28.04 28.08
N ILE A 378 -23.03 -28.44 27.71
CA ILE A 378 -22.06 -27.55 27.04
C ILE A 378 -22.65 -27.00 25.73
N THR A 379 -23.34 -27.83 24.96
CA THR A 379 -23.98 -27.42 23.70
C THR A 379 -25.05 -26.36 23.94
N ILE A 380 -25.92 -26.55 24.92
CA ILE A 380 -26.97 -25.58 25.28
C ILE A 380 -26.35 -24.24 25.71
N VAL A 381 -25.32 -24.28 26.56
CA VAL A 381 -24.60 -23.07 27.00
C VAL A 381 -23.97 -22.35 25.81
N ALA A 382 -23.32 -23.10 24.90
CA ALA A 382 -22.70 -22.53 23.70
C ALA A 382 -23.73 -21.84 22.79
N TRP A 383 -24.93 -22.42 22.63
CA TRP A 383 -26.04 -21.80 21.89
C TRP A 383 -26.52 -20.50 22.52
N PHE A 384 -26.68 -20.44 23.85
CA PHE A 384 -27.04 -19.21 24.54
C PHE A 384 -25.94 -18.13 24.43
N SER A 385 -24.67 -18.52 24.48
CA SER A 385 -23.56 -17.60 24.24
C SER A 385 -23.56 -17.05 22.81
N ASN A 386 -23.83 -17.86 21.78
CA ASN A 386 -24.00 -17.38 20.40
C ASN A 386 -25.12 -16.34 20.28
N LEU A 387 -26.27 -16.61 20.89
CA LEU A 387 -27.41 -15.68 20.92
C LEU A 387 -27.03 -14.35 21.61
N LEU A 388 -26.30 -14.42 22.72
CA LEU A 388 -25.81 -13.25 23.44
C LEU A 388 -24.83 -12.42 22.61
N ILE A 389 -23.86 -13.07 21.94
CA ILE A 389 -22.89 -12.42 21.04
C ILE A 389 -23.62 -11.71 19.89
N LEU A 390 -24.63 -12.36 19.29
CA LEU A 390 -25.44 -11.77 18.24
C LEU A 390 -26.21 -10.53 18.74
N MET A 391 -26.81 -10.61 19.92
CA MET A 391 -27.50 -9.47 20.55
C MET A 391 -26.54 -8.32 20.85
N LEU A 392 -25.31 -8.61 21.29
CA LEU A 392 -24.26 -7.62 21.50
C LEU A 392 -23.78 -6.98 20.20
N MET A 393 -23.71 -7.73 19.10
CA MET A 393 -23.37 -7.21 17.77
C MET A 393 -24.40 -6.21 17.24
N ILE A 394 -25.69 -6.43 17.56
CA ILE A 394 -26.81 -5.62 17.07
C ILE A 394 -27.02 -4.36 17.92
N ARG A 395 -26.71 -4.40 19.22
CA ARG A 395 -26.94 -3.28 20.17
C ARG A 395 -26.32 -1.93 19.75
N PRO A 396 -25.08 -1.85 19.22
CA PRO A 396 -24.50 -0.59 18.76
C PRO A 396 -25.23 0.04 17.57
N LEU A 397 -25.86 -0.78 16.71
CA LEU A 397 -26.62 -0.28 15.56
C LEU A 397 -27.89 0.46 16.00
N PHE A 398 -28.51 0.05 17.10
CA PHE A 398 -29.66 0.74 17.69
C PHE A 398 -29.25 2.03 18.40
N LEU A 399 -28.12 2.03 19.12
CA LEU A 399 -27.58 3.23 19.78
C LEU A 399 -27.17 4.33 18.78
N TYR A 400 -26.75 3.96 17.56
CA TYR A 400 -26.37 4.93 16.54
C TYR A 400 -27.56 5.68 15.92
N ARG A 401 -28.78 5.16 16.06
CA ARG A 401 -29.99 5.75 15.47
C ARG A 401 -30.48 7.00 16.21
N ASP A 402 -30.15 7.15 17.49
CA ASP A 402 -30.67 8.24 18.35
C ASP A 402 -29.81 9.51 18.39
N GLY A 403 -28.76 9.61 17.56
CA GLY A 403 -28.05 10.88 17.31
C GLY A 403 -27.21 11.44 18.47
N ASP A 404 -27.33 10.91 19.69
CA ASP A 404 -26.60 11.41 20.85
C ASP A 404 -25.22 10.73 21.01
N SER A 405 -24.22 11.30 20.33
CA SER A 405 -22.84 10.82 20.34
C SER A 405 -22.17 10.77 21.72
N THR A 406 -22.74 11.42 22.73
CA THR A 406 -22.18 11.47 24.09
C THR A 406 -22.38 10.18 24.88
N GLN A 407 -23.45 9.43 24.64
CA GLN A 407 -23.73 8.13 25.32
C GLN A 407 -22.85 6.97 24.82
N LEU A 408 -22.32 7.05 23.60
CA LEU A 408 -21.48 5.97 23.05
C LEU A 408 -20.12 5.88 23.79
N ARG A 409 -19.61 7.03 24.25
CA ARG A 409 -18.28 7.10 24.89
C ARG A 409 -18.27 6.48 26.28
N SER A 410 -19.40 6.50 26.99
CA SER A 410 -19.52 5.89 28.33
C SER A 410 -19.79 4.39 28.28
N SER A 411 -20.45 3.87 27.23
CA SER A 411 -20.75 2.43 27.12
C SER A 411 -19.55 1.58 26.67
N LEU A 412 -18.68 2.09 25.79
CA LEU A 412 -17.48 1.39 25.31
C LEU A 412 -16.35 1.29 26.35
N ILE A 413 -16.39 2.06 27.43
CA ILE A 413 -15.37 2.02 28.50
C ILE A 413 -15.74 0.97 29.57
N ILE A 414 -17.00 0.50 29.59
CA ILE A 414 -17.54 -0.33 30.66
C ILE A 414 -17.87 -1.77 30.19
N SER A 415 -17.93 -2.04 28.88
CA SER A 415 -18.09 -3.39 28.30
C SER A 415 -16.79 -3.91 27.72
#